data_AF-A0A523V3B7-F1
#
_entry.id   AF-A0A523V3B7-F1
#
_cell.length_a   1.000
_cell.length_b   1.000
_cell.length_c   1.000
_cell.angle_alpha   90.00
_cell.angle_beta   90.00
_cell.angle_gamma   90.00
#
_symmetry.space_group_name_H-M   'P 1'
#
loop_
_entity.id
_entity.type
_entity.pdbx_description
1 polymer ?
#
loop_
_entity_poly.entity_id
_entity_poly.type
_entity_poly.pdbx_seq_one_letter_code
_entity_poly.pdbx_strand_id
1 'polypeptide(L)'
;MKLNLKAFNIVYLLFSSSTMTFTDELISKVRKVSKPDDEGDSIFIDSYDIDGTRHRCWGWVLEQDKSKRIFSIELNYEAKGGGRIGKKMPRIAQLLDILSSIDNVFEFDCRAYFQYAKRIKPKPVVELPLKLINVPNMPFDRIQGVHLIKLEGNKTKYDVALDTLTNGILIANISFNYRANIQETICDDILKKAVEISNLFVSKEQ
;
A
#
# COMPACT_ATOMS: atom_id res chain seq x y z
N MET A 1 -15.82 -0.77 -2.67
CA MET A 1 -15.47 -0.44 -1.27
C MET A 1 -14.84 0.95 -1.23
N LYS A 2 -15.02 1.71 -0.13
CA LYS A 2 -14.50 3.09 -0.01
C LYS A 2 -13.66 3.20 1.26
N LEU A 3 -12.34 3.22 1.12
CA LEU A 3 -11.40 3.35 2.24
C LEU A 3 -11.25 4.82 2.66
N ASN A 4 -11.41 5.13 3.95
CA ASN A 4 -11.12 6.45 4.51
C ASN A 4 -9.65 6.52 4.94
N LEU A 5 -8.74 6.71 3.99
CA LEU A 5 -7.30 6.77 4.26
C LEU A 5 -6.94 7.95 5.20
N LYS A 6 -7.64 9.08 5.03
CA LYS A 6 -7.38 10.30 5.79
C LYS A 6 -7.62 10.11 7.29
N ALA A 7 -8.65 9.37 7.69
CA ALA A 7 -8.93 9.05 9.09
C ALA A 7 -7.77 8.34 9.79
N PHE A 8 -6.89 7.67 9.03
CA PHE A 8 -5.74 6.94 9.55
C PHE A 8 -4.39 7.62 9.27
N ASN A 9 -4.39 8.86 8.79
CA ASN A 9 -3.18 9.60 8.35
C ASN A 9 -2.44 8.93 7.19
N ILE A 10 -3.11 8.09 6.40
CA ILE A 10 -2.52 7.46 5.22
C ILE A 10 -2.70 8.37 4.01
N VAL A 11 -1.61 8.61 3.29
CA VAL A 11 -1.63 9.35 2.03
C VAL A 11 -1.80 8.40 0.86
N TYR A 12 -1.20 7.21 0.97
CA TYR A 12 -1.08 6.23 -0.09
C TYR A 12 -1.06 4.82 0.49
N LEU A 13 -1.84 3.92 -0.11
CA LEU A 13 -1.85 2.49 0.18
C LEU A 13 -1.77 1.73 -1.14
N LEU A 14 -0.76 0.87 -1.27
CA LEU A 14 -0.54 -0.01 -2.41
C LEU A 14 -0.48 -1.45 -1.91
N PHE A 15 -1.03 -2.36 -2.68
CA PHE A 15 -0.75 -3.78 -2.50
C PHE A 15 -0.78 -4.49 -3.83
N SER A 16 0.25 -5.30 -4.05
CA SER A 16 0.44 -6.04 -5.29
C SER A 16 0.53 -7.53 -4.98
N SER A 17 -0.23 -8.35 -5.68
CA SER A 17 -0.21 -9.79 -5.49
C SER A 17 1.06 -10.41 -6.07
N SER A 18 1.47 -11.53 -5.51
CA SER A 18 2.33 -12.49 -6.21
C SER A 18 1.69 -12.88 -7.54
N THR A 19 2.54 -13.31 -8.47
CA THR A 19 2.07 -13.78 -9.77
C THR A 19 1.32 -15.10 -9.64
N MET A 20 0.31 -15.31 -10.50
CA MET A 20 -0.44 -16.56 -10.55
C MET A 20 -1.09 -16.80 -11.91
N THR A 21 -1.44 -18.07 -12.15
CA THR A 21 -2.15 -18.45 -13.37
C THR A 21 -3.65 -18.17 -13.22
N PHE A 22 -4.19 -17.36 -14.12
CA PHE A 22 -5.65 -17.16 -14.21
C PHE A 22 -6.27 -18.14 -15.19
N THR A 23 -7.48 -18.60 -14.90
CA THR A 23 -8.27 -19.41 -15.83
C THR A 23 -8.81 -18.54 -16.97
N ASP A 24 -9.06 -19.14 -18.14
CA ASP A 24 -9.64 -18.41 -19.28
C ASP A 24 -11.01 -17.82 -18.93
N GLU A 25 -11.79 -18.50 -18.09
CA GLU A 25 -13.07 -17.99 -17.59
C GLU A 25 -12.89 -16.71 -16.77
N LEU A 26 -11.91 -16.69 -15.86
CA LEU A 26 -11.62 -15.53 -15.02
C LEU A 26 -11.13 -14.34 -15.85
N ILE A 27 -10.19 -14.59 -16.77
CA ILE A 27 -9.65 -13.56 -17.67
C ILE A 27 -10.78 -13.01 -18.55
N SER A 28 -11.67 -13.87 -19.06
CA SER A 28 -12.83 -13.45 -19.84
C SER A 28 -13.75 -12.53 -19.03
N LYS A 29 -14.02 -12.84 -17.76
CA LYS A 29 -14.81 -11.97 -16.86
C LYS A 29 -14.13 -10.60 -16.67
N VAL A 30 -12.82 -10.57 -16.41
CA VAL A 30 -12.06 -9.32 -16.29
C VAL A 30 -12.15 -8.51 -17.58
N ARG A 31 -11.83 -9.11 -18.73
CA ARG A 31 -11.77 -8.44 -20.04
C ARG A 31 -13.13 -7.98 -20.55
N LYS A 32 -14.21 -8.63 -20.12
CA LYS A 32 -15.59 -8.22 -20.41
C LYS A 32 -15.95 -6.91 -19.69
N VAL A 33 -15.40 -6.68 -18.50
CA VAL A 33 -15.66 -5.47 -17.71
C VAL A 33 -14.68 -4.35 -18.08
N SER A 34 -13.39 -4.67 -18.14
CA SER A 34 -12.32 -3.76 -18.56
C SER A 34 -11.61 -4.35 -19.76
N LYS A 35 -11.77 -3.72 -20.94
CA LYS A 35 -11.02 -4.13 -22.14
C LYS A 35 -9.51 -3.98 -21.88
N PRO A 36 -8.68 -4.96 -22.27
CA PRO A 36 -7.25 -4.86 -22.10
C PRO A 36 -6.65 -3.81 -23.05
N ASP A 37 -5.51 -3.25 -22.68
CA ASP A 37 -4.67 -2.45 -23.57
C ASP A 37 -3.80 -3.32 -24.50
N ASP A 38 -2.85 -2.70 -25.20
CA ASP A 38 -1.95 -3.37 -26.14
C ASP A 38 -0.97 -4.33 -25.44
N GLU A 39 -0.69 -4.09 -24.16
CA GLU A 39 0.18 -4.93 -23.34
C GLU A 39 -0.59 -6.13 -22.78
N GLY A 40 -1.91 -6.05 -22.69
CA GLY A 40 -2.80 -7.09 -22.20
C GLY A 40 -3.43 -6.75 -20.84
N ASP A 41 -3.16 -5.55 -20.35
CA ASP A 41 -3.45 -5.12 -18.99
C ASP A 41 -4.84 -4.49 -18.91
N SER A 42 -5.53 -4.75 -17.80
CA SER A 42 -6.89 -4.25 -17.56
C SER A 42 -6.94 -3.33 -16.35
N ILE A 43 -7.57 -2.17 -16.50
CA ILE A 43 -7.61 -1.12 -15.49
C ILE A 43 -9.02 -0.89 -14.93
N PHE A 44 -9.08 -0.76 -13.61
CA PHE A 44 -10.27 -0.42 -12.84
C PHE A 44 -9.98 0.84 -12.05
N ILE A 45 -10.92 1.77 -11.97
CA ILE A 45 -10.69 3.09 -11.38
C ILE A 45 -11.89 3.50 -10.54
N ASP A 46 -11.60 3.99 -9.34
CA ASP A 46 -12.58 4.59 -8.46
C ASP A 46 -12.14 5.97 -7.95
N SER A 47 -13.13 6.79 -7.63
CA SER A 47 -12.94 8.07 -6.96
C SER A 47 -14.18 8.38 -6.17
N TYR A 48 -13.97 8.80 -4.93
CA TYR A 48 -15.02 9.04 -3.97
C TYR A 48 -14.58 10.12 -2.98
N ASP A 49 -15.55 10.72 -2.30
CA ASP A 49 -15.32 11.71 -1.25
C ASP A 49 -15.83 11.12 0.07
N ILE A 50 -15.03 11.28 1.13
CA ILE A 50 -15.39 10.96 2.51
C ILE A 50 -14.91 12.12 3.37
N ASP A 51 -15.82 12.70 4.15
CA ASP A 51 -15.54 13.82 5.08
C ASP A 51 -14.83 15.01 4.42
N GLY A 52 -15.19 15.34 3.18
CA GLY A 52 -14.58 16.44 2.41
C GLY A 52 -13.18 16.13 1.89
N THR A 53 -12.69 14.89 2.06
CA THR A 53 -11.45 14.42 1.48
C THR A 53 -11.73 13.53 0.29
N ARG A 54 -11.24 13.97 -0.88
CA ARG A 54 -11.28 13.18 -2.10
C ARG A 54 -10.24 12.07 -2.06
N HIS A 55 -10.67 10.90 -2.48
CA HIS A 55 -9.86 9.73 -2.67
C HIS A 55 -9.92 9.30 -4.13
N ARG A 56 -8.82 8.71 -4.60
CA ARG A 56 -8.73 8.06 -5.90
C ARG A 56 -8.12 6.68 -5.72
N CYS A 57 -8.52 5.75 -6.56
CA CYS A 57 -8.13 4.37 -6.49
C CYS A 57 -7.98 3.81 -7.90
N TRP A 58 -6.96 2.98 -8.10
CA TRP A 58 -6.80 2.21 -9.33
C TRP A 58 -6.43 0.77 -9.01
N GLY A 59 -6.84 -0.11 -9.91
CA GLY A 59 -6.65 -1.54 -9.84
C GLY A 59 -6.24 -2.03 -11.19
N TRP A 60 -5.13 -2.76 -11.24
CA TRP A 60 -4.59 -3.33 -12.46
C TRP A 60 -4.60 -4.83 -12.38
N VAL A 61 -4.95 -5.45 -13.49
CA VAL A 61 -4.68 -6.86 -13.76
C VAL A 61 -3.62 -6.88 -14.85
N LEU A 62 -2.40 -7.23 -14.47
CA LEU A 62 -1.20 -7.14 -15.30
C LEU A 62 -0.86 -8.53 -15.88
N GLU A 63 -0.73 -8.66 -17.20
CA GLU A 63 -0.33 -9.93 -17.86
C GLU A 63 1.20 -10.03 -17.91
N GLN A 64 1.78 -10.81 -17.00
CA GLN A 64 3.23 -10.97 -16.85
C GLN A 64 3.83 -11.96 -17.87
N ASP A 65 3.08 -13.01 -18.23
CA ASP A 65 3.47 -13.98 -19.27
C ASP A 65 2.23 -14.44 -20.05
N LYS A 66 2.11 -13.96 -21.29
CA LYS A 66 0.99 -14.28 -22.20
C LYS A 66 0.89 -15.77 -22.52
N SER A 67 2.02 -16.47 -22.58
CA SER A 67 2.08 -17.88 -22.96
C SER A 67 1.60 -18.80 -21.83
N LYS A 68 1.87 -18.39 -20.58
CA LYS A 68 1.53 -19.17 -19.37
C LYS A 68 0.32 -18.62 -18.62
N ARG A 69 -0.30 -17.56 -19.13
CA ARG A 69 -1.42 -16.86 -18.47
C ARG A 69 -1.09 -16.46 -17.05
N ILE A 70 0.12 -15.94 -16.84
CA ILE A 70 0.57 -15.49 -15.53
C ILE A 70 0.18 -14.02 -15.38
N PHE A 71 -0.57 -13.73 -14.32
CA PHE A 71 -1.04 -12.40 -13.99
C PHE A 71 -0.61 -11.97 -12.60
N SER A 72 -0.56 -10.67 -12.36
CA SER A 72 -0.53 -10.07 -11.03
C SER A 72 -1.64 -9.03 -10.93
N ILE A 73 -2.06 -8.77 -9.69
CA ILE A 73 -3.03 -7.72 -9.38
C ILE A 73 -2.30 -6.64 -8.62
N GLU A 74 -2.53 -5.39 -8.98
CA GLU A 74 -2.06 -4.24 -8.23
C GLU A 74 -3.26 -3.37 -7.85
N LEU A 75 -3.37 -3.01 -6.58
CA LEU A 75 -4.41 -2.11 -6.08
C LEU A 75 -3.77 -0.95 -5.34
N ASN A 76 -4.25 0.24 -5.65
CA ASN A 76 -3.70 1.49 -5.17
C ASN A 76 -4.82 2.41 -4.71
N TYR A 77 -4.60 3.07 -3.58
CA TYR A 77 -5.51 4.05 -2.99
C TYR A 77 -4.71 5.27 -2.55
N GLU A 78 -5.23 6.45 -2.87
CA GLU A 78 -4.63 7.71 -2.48
C GLU A 78 -5.67 8.67 -1.89
N ALA A 79 -5.28 9.37 -0.82
CA ALA A 79 -6.00 10.51 -0.26
C ALA A 79 -5.68 11.79 -1.05
N LYS A 80 -5.89 11.75 -2.36
CA LYS A 80 -5.68 12.89 -3.27
C LYS A 80 -6.90 13.13 -4.15
N GLY A 81 -7.13 14.41 -4.46
CA GLY A 81 -8.14 14.82 -5.43
C GLY A 81 -7.85 14.24 -6.82
N GLY A 82 -8.83 13.53 -7.38
CA GLY A 82 -8.85 13.14 -8.79
C GLY A 82 -9.77 14.04 -9.63
N GLY A 83 -9.63 13.92 -10.95
CA GLY A 83 -10.63 14.41 -11.89
C GLY A 83 -11.93 13.61 -11.78
N ARG A 84 -13.02 14.11 -12.38
CA ARG A 84 -14.27 13.35 -12.44
C ARG A 84 -14.07 12.09 -13.28
N ILE A 85 -14.32 10.93 -12.68
CA ILE A 85 -14.33 9.66 -13.40
C ILE A 85 -15.65 9.51 -14.17
N GLY A 86 -15.56 9.17 -15.45
CA GLY A 86 -16.74 8.89 -16.28
C GLY A 86 -17.60 7.76 -15.70
N LYS A 87 -18.93 7.87 -15.83
CA LYS A 87 -19.87 6.86 -15.30
C LYS A 87 -19.65 5.45 -15.87
N LYS A 88 -19.04 5.33 -17.05
CA LYS A 88 -18.81 4.07 -17.77
C LYS A 88 -17.46 3.41 -17.48
N MET A 89 -16.63 3.98 -16.60
CA MET A 89 -15.33 3.38 -16.29
C MET A 89 -15.49 2.14 -15.41
N PRO A 90 -14.70 1.07 -15.65
CA PRO A 90 -14.64 -0.12 -14.80
C PRO A 90 -14.29 0.25 -13.36
N ARG A 91 -14.94 -0.39 -12.38
CA ARG A 91 -14.82 -0.07 -10.95
C ARG A 91 -14.09 -1.15 -10.18
N ILE A 92 -13.40 -0.75 -9.12
CA ILE A 92 -12.58 -1.64 -8.30
C ILE A 92 -13.43 -2.69 -7.61
N ALA A 93 -14.65 -2.33 -7.20
CA ALA A 93 -15.61 -3.28 -6.68
C ALA A 93 -15.86 -4.44 -7.65
N GLN A 94 -16.02 -4.15 -8.95
CA GLN A 94 -16.23 -5.18 -9.97
C GLN A 94 -15.04 -6.12 -10.10
N LEU A 95 -13.81 -5.58 -9.99
CA LEU A 95 -12.60 -6.41 -9.98
C LEU A 95 -12.58 -7.34 -8.76
N LEU A 96 -12.83 -6.81 -7.57
CA LEU A 96 -12.85 -7.61 -6.33
C LEU A 96 -13.93 -8.69 -6.37
N ASP A 97 -15.12 -8.37 -6.89
CA ASP A 97 -16.20 -9.35 -7.06
C ASP A 97 -15.77 -10.48 -7.99
N ILE A 98 -15.14 -10.17 -9.13
CA ILE A 98 -14.61 -11.18 -10.06
C ILE A 98 -13.56 -12.05 -9.36
N LEU A 99 -12.62 -11.44 -8.65
CA LEU A 99 -11.51 -12.14 -8.01
C LEU A 99 -11.93 -12.96 -6.78
N SER A 100 -13.01 -12.56 -6.10
CA SER A 100 -13.57 -13.30 -4.96
C SER A 100 -14.17 -14.65 -5.34
N SER A 101 -14.42 -14.88 -6.64
CA SER A 101 -14.87 -16.19 -7.14
C SER A 101 -13.77 -17.26 -7.14
N ILE A 102 -12.53 -16.87 -6.84
CA ILE A 102 -11.38 -17.76 -6.81
C ILE A 102 -11.12 -18.18 -5.37
N ASP A 103 -11.19 -19.48 -5.09
CA ASP A 103 -10.80 -20.05 -3.79
C ASP A 103 -9.28 -20.25 -3.70
N ASN A 104 -8.52 -19.18 -3.95
CA ASN A 104 -7.08 -19.17 -3.83
C ASN A 104 -6.63 -18.15 -2.78
N VAL A 105 -5.58 -18.53 -2.06
CA VAL A 105 -4.89 -17.65 -1.14
C VAL A 105 -3.88 -16.81 -1.91
N PHE A 106 -4.05 -15.50 -1.88
CA PHE A 106 -3.12 -14.53 -2.48
C PHE A 106 -2.08 -14.12 -1.43
N GLU A 107 -0.84 -13.94 -1.87
CA GLU A 107 0.18 -13.23 -1.11
C GLU A 107 0.34 -11.83 -1.70
N PHE A 108 0.26 -10.81 -0.87
CA PHE A 108 0.34 -9.41 -1.27
C PHE A 108 1.55 -8.73 -0.63
N ASP A 109 2.42 -8.11 -1.44
CA ASP A 109 3.37 -7.09 -0.97
C ASP A 109 2.59 -5.78 -0.78
N CYS A 110 2.42 -5.37 0.47
CA CYS A 110 1.63 -4.21 0.86
C CYS A 110 2.55 -3.08 1.29
N ARG A 111 2.26 -1.86 0.85
CA ARG A 111 2.97 -0.64 1.21
C ARG A 111 2.00 0.45 1.61
N ALA A 112 2.22 1.06 2.77
CA ALA A 112 1.44 2.17 3.27
C ALA A 112 2.35 3.36 3.60
N TYR A 113 1.97 4.54 3.10
CA TYR A 113 2.63 5.80 3.40
C TYR A 113 1.75 6.62 4.33
N PHE A 114 2.28 6.90 5.52
CA PHE A 114 1.63 7.73 6.52
C PHE A 114 2.27 9.11 6.58
N GLN A 115 1.45 10.13 6.82
CA GLN A 115 1.90 11.49 7.05
C GLN A 115 1.20 12.05 8.29
N TYR A 116 1.96 12.21 9.37
CA TYR A 116 1.45 12.66 10.65
C TYR A 116 1.60 14.18 10.77
N ALA A 117 0.51 14.87 11.13
CA ALA A 117 0.52 16.33 11.30
C ALA A 117 1.42 16.82 12.46
N LYS A 118 1.90 15.89 13.33
CA LYS A 118 2.79 16.21 14.44
C LYS A 118 4.13 16.71 13.88
N ARG A 119 4.41 18.00 14.09
CA ARG A 119 5.73 18.58 13.85
C ARG A 119 6.66 18.10 14.94
N ILE A 120 7.56 17.19 14.61
CA ILE A 120 8.56 16.72 15.59
C ILE A 120 9.64 17.80 15.67
N LYS A 121 9.76 18.44 16.83
CA LYS A 121 10.97 19.20 17.13
C LYS A 121 12.12 18.20 17.20
N PRO A 122 13.21 18.37 16.43
CA PRO A 122 14.35 17.47 16.50
C PRO A 122 14.83 17.41 17.96
N LYS A 123 14.63 16.27 18.60
CA LYS A 123 15.25 15.97 19.89
C LYS A 123 16.58 15.29 19.57
N PRO A 124 17.71 15.82 20.07
CA PRO A 124 18.99 15.23 19.76
C PRO A 124 19.14 13.92 20.55
N VAL A 125 19.66 12.92 19.84
CA VAL A 125 20.26 11.69 20.34
C VAL A 125 19.30 10.56 20.77
N VAL A 126 19.13 9.59 19.88
CA VAL A 126 19.02 8.18 20.28
C VAL A 126 20.43 7.62 20.23
N GLU A 127 20.96 7.18 21.36
CA GLU A 127 22.24 6.46 21.37
C GLU A 127 22.04 5.11 20.67
N LEU A 128 22.70 4.92 19.53
CA LEU A 128 22.71 3.62 18.87
C LEU A 128 23.50 2.63 19.75
N PRO A 129 22.96 1.44 20.05
CA PRO A 129 23.61 0.46 20.92
C PRO A 129 24.93 -0.08 20.35
N LEU A 130 25.21 0.14 19.07
CA LEU A 130 26.54 0.01 18.49
C LEU A 130 27.05 1.35 17.97
N LYS A 131 28.16 1.81 18.54
CA LYS A 131 29.07 2.76 17.88
C LYS A 131 29.77 2.02 16.73
N LEU A 132 29.08 1.79 15.62
CA LEU A 132 29.67 1.16 14.42
C LEU A 132 30.76 2.02 13.79
N ILE A 133 30.82 3.32 14.15
CA ILE A 133 31.77 4.27 13.60
C ILE A 133 32.27 5.18 14.72
N ASN A 134 33.55 5.06 15.07
CA ASN A 134 34.27 6.07 15.86
C ASN A 134 34.88 7.06 14.88
N VAL A 135 34.15 8.13 14.54
CA VAL A 135 34.69 9.22 13.71
C VAL A 135 34.98 10.42 14.62
N PRO A 136 36.26 10.76 14.88
CA PRO A 136 36.61 11.88 15.76
C PRO A 136 36.16 13.24 15.20
N ASN A 137 35.95 13.34 13.87
CA ASN A 137 35.29 14.46 13.20
C ASN A 137 34.04 13.93 12.50
N MET A 138 32.88 14.00 13.15
CA MET A 138 31.61 13.53 12.60
C MET A 138 31.29 14.34 11.32
N PRO A 139 31.23 13.73 10.12
CA PRO A 139 31.14 14.48 8.86
C PRO A 139 29.71 14.92 8.50
N PHE A 140 28.78 14.86 9.47
CA PHE A 140 27.36 15.13 9.25
C PHE A 140 26.84 16.05 10.36
N ASP A 141 26.07 17.07 9.99
CA ASP A 141 25.43 18.00 10.94
C ASP A 141 24.16 17.40 11.59
N ARG A 142 23.57 16.36 10.98
CA ARG A 142 22.31 15.75 11.44
C ARG A 142 22.14 14.31 10.93
N ILE A 143 21.64 13.42 11.78
CA ILE A 143 21.09 12.11 11.40
C ILE A 143 19.57 12.23 11.36
N GLN A 144 18.95 11.82 10.24
CA GLN A 144 17.51 11.81 10.08
C GLN A 144 17.01 10.42 9.70
N GLY A 145 15.83 10.12 10.21
CA GLY A 145 15.12 8.89 9.96
C GLY A 145 15.67 7.67 10.69
N VAL A 146 14.84 6.64 10.75
CA VAL A 146 15.17 5.33 11.31
C VAL A 146 14.52 4.27 10.43
N HIS A 147 15.30 3.25 10.08
CA HIS A 147 14.82 2.08 9.34
C HIS A 147 14.82 0.86 10.27
N LEU A 148 13.66 0.21 10.40
CA LEU A 148 13.40 -0.87 11.35
C LEU A 148 12.83 -2.06 10.59
N ILE A 149 13.49 -3.21 10.67
CA ILE A 149 13.05 -4.45 10.04
C ILE A 149 12.71 -5.46 11.12
N LYS A 150 11.48 -6.00 11.08
CA LYS A 150 11.07 -7.13 11.93
C LYS A 150 11.12 -8.41 11.13
N LEU A 151 11.90 -9.37 11.62
CA LEU A 151 11.96 -10.73 11.06
C LEU A 151 11.07 -11.71 11.83
N GLU A 152 10.59 -12.72 11.12
CA GLU A 152 9.95 -13.93 11.64
C GLU A 152 10.65 -15.14 11.00
N GLY A 153 11.57 -15.74 11.76
CA GLY A 153 12.59 -16.63 11.20
C GLY A 153 13.50 -15.86 10.23
N ASN A 154 13.64 -16.37 9.00
CA ASN A 154 14.45 -15.75 7.94
C ASN A 154 13.64 -14.84 7.00
N LYS A 155 12.37 -14.55 7.31
CA LYS A 155 11.49 -13.73 6.47
C LYS A 155 11.19 -12.38 7.13
N THR A 156 11.13 -11.32 6.34
CA THR A 156 10.66 -10.01 6.81
C THR A 156 9.16 -10.06 7.06
N LYS A 157 8.77 -9.83 8.32
CA LYS A 157 7.37 -9.71 8.75
C LYS A 157 6.82 -8.33 8.36
N TYR A 158 7.58 -7.29 8.68
CA TYR A 158 7.33 -5.93 8.23
C TYR A 158 8.61 -5.10 8.28
N ASP A 159 8.63 -4.05 7.48
CA ASP A 159 9.68 -3.06 7.36
C ASP A 159 9.04 -1.68 7.59
N VAL A 160 9.68 -0.86 8.44
CA VAL A 160 9.24 0.49 8.75
C VAL A 160 10.39 1.47 8.59
N ALA A 161 10.22 2.46 7.71
CA ALA A 161 11.10 3.61 7.60
C ALA A 161 10.36 4.87 8.11
N LEU A 162 10.85 5.43 9.20
CA LEU A 162 10.39 6.70 9.77
C LEU A 162 11.32 7.80 9.31
N ASP A 163 10.78 8.95 8.91
CA ASP A 163 11.58 10.13 8.58
C ASP A 163 10.81 11.42 8.85
N THR A 164 11.49 12.56 8.78
CA THR A 164 10.91 13.90 8.92
C THR A 164 11.16 14.71 7.66
N LEU A 165 10.08 15.21 7.05
CA LEU A 165 10.17 16.16 5.95
C LEU A 165 10.82 17.47 6.42
N THR A 166 11.29 18.29 5.47
CA THR A 166 11.94 19.59 5.75
C THR A 166 11.09 20.54 6.59
N ASN A 167 9.76 20.42 6.53
CA ASN A 167 8.79 21.18 7.32
C ASN A 167 8.47 20.56 8.70
N GLY A 168 9.20 19.51 9.11
CA GLY A 168 9.09 18.83 10.40
C GLY A 168 7.98 17.79 10.50
N ILE A 169 7.25 17.52 9.41
CA ILE A 169 6.20 16.50 9.36
C ILE A 169 6.84 15.11 9.45
N LEU A 170 6.36 14.28 10.38
CA LEU A 170 6.75 12.87 10.47
C LEU A 170 6.06 12.07 9.35
N ILE A 171 6.85 11.28 8.65
CA ILE A 171 6.39 10.30 7.66
C ILE A 171 6.77 8.89 8.11
N ALA A 172 5.93 7.93 7.78
CA ALA A 172 6.22 6.51 7.97
C ALA A 172 5.90 5.75 6.69
N ASN A 173 6.90 5.03 6.17
CA ASN A 173 6.72 4.05 5.12
C ASN A 173 6.67 2.67 5.78
N ILE A 174 5.61 1.93 5.54
CA ILE A 174 5.44 0.58 6.08
C ILE A 174 5.29 -0.37 4.92
N SER A 175 6.13 -1.40 4.88
CA SER A 175 6.04 -2.51 3.93
C SER A 175 5.81 -3.82 4.68
N PHE A 176 4.88 -4.65 4.24
CA PHE A 176 4.57 -5.93 4.88
C PHE A 176 3.93 -6.90 3.88
N ASN A 177 4.07 -8.20 4.15
CA ASN A 177 3.36 -9.21 3.39
C ASN A 177 2.02 -9.55 4.06
N TYR A 178 0.98 -9.69 3.24
CA TYR A 178 -0.35 -10.08 3.71
C TYR A 178 -0.85 -11.27 2.90
N ARG A 179 -1.31 -12.32 3.58
CA ARG A 179 -1.75 -13.56 2.93
C ARG A 179 -3.22 -13.81 3.24
N ALA A 180 -4.07 -13.78 2.22
CA ALA A 180 -5.52 -13.95 2.38
C ALA A 180 -6.20 -14.32 1.06
N ASN A 181 -7.41 -14.88 1.16
CA ASN A 181 -8.31 -14.97 0.01
C ASN A 181 -8.85 -13.58 -0.32
N ILE A 182 -9.11 -13.30 -1.60
CA ILE A 182 -9.78 -12.06 -1.98
C ILE A 182 -11.24 -12.15 -1.59
N GLN A 183 -11.66 -11.25 -0.71
CA GLN A 183 -13.04 -11.04 -0.29
C GLN A 183 -13.35 -9.54 -0.35
N GLU A 184 -14.62 -9.16 -0.21
CA GLU A 184 -15.02 -7.75 -0.22
C GLU A 184 -14.24 -6.89 0.79
N THR A 185 -13.81 -7.47 1.91
CA THR A 185 -13.12 -6.76 3.01
C THR A 185 -11.60 -6.67 2.84
N ILE A 186 -11.01 -7.25 1.79
CA ILE A 186 -9.54 -7.42 1.71
C ILE A 186 -8.77 -6.11 1.87
N CYS A 187 -9.25 -5.03 1.24
CA CYS A 187 -8.56 -3.74 1.32
C CYS A 187 -8.74 -3.08 2.70
N ASP A 188 -9.88 -3.28 3.38
CA ASP A 188 -10.07 -2.84 4.76
C ASP A 188 -9.14 -3.59 5.72
N ASP A 189 -8.94 -4.88 5.50
CA ASP A 189 -8.11 -5.71 6.37
C ASP A 189 -6.61 -5.40 6.19
N ILE A 190 -6.16 -5.19 4.96
CA ILE A 190 -4.81 -4.68 4.67
C ILE A 190 -4.61 -3.28 5.28
N LEU A 191 -5.59 -2.39 5.16
CA LEU A 191 -5.57 -1.07 5.78
C LEU A 191 -5.42 -1.17 7.31
N LYS A 192 -6.26 -1.99 7.97
CA LYS A 192 -6.18 -2.22 9.42
C LYS A 192 -4.81 -2.75 9.82
N LYS A 193 -4.23 -3.67 9.04
CA LYS A 193 -2.90 -4.22 9.33
C LYS A 193 -1.80 -3.17 9.24
N ALA A 194 -1.84 -2.32 8.20
CA ALA A 194 -0.90 -1.20 8.07
C ALA A 194 -0.99 -0.26 9.28
N VAL A 195 -2.20 0.07 9.73
CA VAL A 195 -2.45 0.91 10.90
C VAL A 195 -1.95 0.26 12.19
N GLU A 196 -2.21 -1.03 12.38
CA GLU A 196 -1.72 -1.82 13.52
C GLU A 196 -0.19 -1.71 13.62
N ILE A 197 0.53 -1.98 12.51
CA ILE A 197 1.99 -1.90 12.48
C ILE A 197 2.43 -0.47 12.79
N SER A 198 1.80 0.54 12.18
CA SER A 198 2.20 1.94 12.41
C SER A 198 2.04 2.38 13.86
N ASN A 199 0.99 1.93 14.54
CA ASN A 199 0.73 2.29 15.93
C ASN A 199 1.79 1.73 16.89
N LEU A 200 2.57 0.72 16.49
CA LEU A 200 3.69 0.20 17.29
C LEU A 200 4.86 1.20 17.38
N PHE A 201 4.96 2.11 16.41
CA PHE A 201 6.11 3.03 16.25
C PHE A 201 5.74 4.49 16.50
N VAL A 202 4.50 4.87 16.21
CA VAL A 202 4.02 6.24 16.35
C VAL A 202 2.94 6.26 17.42
N SER A 203 3.31 6.73 18.62
CA SER A 203 2.33 6.97 19.68
C SER A 203 1.38 8.09 19.27
N LYS A 204 0.09 7.77 19.19
CA LYS A 204 -0.98 8.74 19.14
C LYS A 204 -1.23 9.18 20.58
N GLU A 205 -0.72 10.34 20.97
CA GLU A 205 -1.16 10.97 22.22
C GLU A 205 -2.68 11.18 22.12
N GLN A 206 -3.42 10.64 23.10
CA GLN A 206 -4.85 10.89 23.30
C GLN A 206 -5.08 12.35 23.70
#